data_AF-A0A9D8FPV0-F1
#
_entry.id   AF-A0A9D8FPV0-F1
#
_cell.length_a   1.000
_cell.length_b   1.000
_cell.length_c   1.000
_cell.angle_alpha   90.00
_cell.angle_beta   90.00
_cell.angle_gamma   90.00
#
_symmetry.space_group_name_H-M   'P 1'
#
loop_
_entity.id
_entity.type
_entity.pdbx_description
1 polymer ?
#
loop_
_entity_poly.entity_id
_entity_poly.type
_entity_poly.pdbx_seq_one_letter_code
_entity_poly.pdbx_strand_id
1 'polypeptide(L)'
;MVAFVTGYDYYSKGSNYVYMVWFFIGCVYIAMAFFKKINFIIAKQQFIGYIMFVNVSYDIENDKTRTRIAHKIKDFGQRVQKSVFEADVSKEEFKKLNKMLAAVKLGKNDRSVFTCFAWNV
;
A
#
# COMPACT_ATOMS: atom_id res chain seq x y z
N MET A 1 -51.32 50.93 -21.22
CA MET A 1 -50.57 50.30 -22.33
C MET A 1 -49.20 50.97 -22.39
N VAL A 2 -48.19 50.38 -21.76
CA VAL A 2 -46.78 50.81 -21.91
C VAL A 2 -45.97 49.53 -22.00
N ALA A 3 -45.52 49.19 -23.19
CA ALA A 3 -44.66 48.04 -23.43
C ALA A 3 -43.22 48.45 -23.11
N PHE A 4 -42.64 47.86 -22.06
CA PHE A 4 -41.23 47.93 -21.72
C PHE A 4 -40.42 47.16 -22.78
N VAL A 5 -39.66 47.89 -23.59
CA VAL A 5 -38.58 47.32 -24.40
C VAL A 5 -37.46 46.90 -23.45
N THR A 6 -37.24 45.59 -23.27
CA THR A 6 -36.10 45.07 -22.51
C THR A 6 -35.26 44.13 -23.36
N GLY A 7 -34.06 44.59 -23.70
CA GLY A 7 -32.82 43.85 -23.45
C GLY A 7 -32.46 42.58 -24.22
N TYR A 8 -33.28 42.05 -25.12
CA TYR A 8 -32.98 40.76 -25.78
C TYR A 8 -32.02 40.80 -26.97
N ASP A 9 -31.57 41.97 -27.43
CA ASP A 9 -30.74 42.09 -28.65
C ASP A 9 -29.22 42.07 -28.43
N TYR A 10 -28.74 42.05 -27.17
CA TYR A 10 -27.30 41.98 -26.86
C TYR A 10 -26.79 40.58 -26.46
N TYR A 11 -27.67 39.57 -26.40
CA TYR A 11 -27.32 38.21 -25.92
C TYR A 11 -26.92 37.21 -27.01
N SER A 12 -27.01 37.58 -28.29
CA SER A 12 -26.82 36.65 -29.42
C SER A 12 -25.33 36.39 -29.78
N LYS A 13 -24.43 37.35 -29.50
CA LYS A 13 -23.00 37.23 -29.89
C LYS A 13 -22.06 36.71 -28.78
N GLY A 14 -22.48 36.71 -27.51
CA GLY A 14 -21.66 36.30 -26.36
C GLY A 14 -21.82 34.83 -25.92
N SER A 15 -22.87 34.15 -26.39
CA SER A 15 -23.24 32.80 -25.95
C SER A 15 -22.21 31.73 -26.32
N ASN A 16 -21.65 31.81 -27.54
CA ASN A 16 -20.66 30.83 -28.02
C ASN A 16 -19.36 30.84 -27.23
N TYR A 17 -18.90 32.00 -26.74
CA TYR A 17 -17.70 32.09 -25.92
C TYR A 17 -17.87 31.42 -24.56
N VAL A 18 -19.06 31.54 -23.95
CA VAL A 18 -19.35 30.92 -22.66
C VAL A 18 -19.35 29.39 -22.80
N TYR A 19 -20.03 28.83 -23.81
CA TYR A 19 -19.99 27.39 -24.08
C TYR A 19 -18.58 26.89 -24.43
N MET A 20 -17.81 27.69 -25.16
CA MET A 20 -16.43 27.36 -25.48
C MET A 20 -15.56 27.28 -24.22
N VAL A 21 -15.70 28.23 -23.28
CA VAL A 21 -14.97 28.24 -22.01
C VAL A 21 -15.37 27.04 -21.13
N TRP A 22 -16.66 26.71 -21.01
CA TRP A 22 -17.11 25.54 -20.25
C TRP A 22 -16.63 24.21 -20.86
N PHE A 23 -16.55 24.12 -22.18
CA PHE A 23 -15.98 22.96 -22.87
C PHE A 23 -14.49 22.78 -22.54
N PHE A 24 -13.69 23.85 -22.58
CA PHE A 24 -12.28 23.79 -22.21
C PHE A 24 -12.06 23.39 -20.75
N ILE A 25 -12.86 23.92 -19.81
CA ILE A 25 -12.80 23.54 -18.38
C ILE A 25 -13.14 22.06 -18.20
N GLY A 26 -14.19 21.56 -18.87
CA GLY A 26 -14.57 20.16 -18.84
C GLY A 26 -13.48 19.23 -19.38
N CYS A 27 -12.87 19.58 -20.51
CA CYS A 27 -11.75 18.84 -21.09
C CYS A 27 -10.55 18.77 -20.15
N VAL A 28 -10.20 19.89 -19.50
CA VAL A 28 -9.12 19.94 -18.50
C VAL A 28 -9.44 19.03 -17.31
N TYR A 29 -10.69 19.01 -16.82
CA TYR A 29 -11.08 18.17 -15.69
C TYR A 29 -11.00 16.66 -16.02
N ILE A 30 -11.44 16.27 -17.22
CA ILE A 30 -11.35 14.88 -17.70
C ILE A 30 -9.88 14.47 -17.87
N ALA A 31 -9.04 15.35 -18.42
CA ALA A 31 -7.61 15.12 -18.56
C ALA A 31 -6.93 14.97 -17.18
N MET A 32 -7.26 15.82 -16.21
CA MET A 32 -6.76 15.72 -14.83
C MET A 32 -7.20 14.42 -14.15
N ALA A 33 -8.46 13.99 -14.33
CA ALA A 33 -8.96 12.74 -13.77
C ALA A 33 -8.26 11.51 -14.37
N PHE A 34 -7.99 11.53 -15.68
CA PHE A 34 -7.23 10.50 -16.37
C PHE A 34 -5.78 10.43 -15.88
N PHE A 35 -5.12 11.59 -15.75
CA PHE A 35 -3.74 11.68 -15.24
C PHE A 35 -3.64 11.19 -13.79
N LYS A 36 -4.62 11.51 -12.95
CA LYS A 36 -4.71 11.00 -11.57
C LYS A 36 -4.86 9.48 -11.52
N LYS A 37 -5.63 8.89 -12.45
CA LYS A 37 -5.79 7.43 -12.57
C LYS A 37 -4.52 6.75 -13.07
N ILE A 38 -3.79 7.36 -13.99
CA ILE A 38 -2.48 6.86 -14.45
C ILE A 38 -1.45 6.91 -13.32
N ASN A 39 -1.32 8.03 -12.63
CA ASN A 39 -0.40 8.14 -11.49
C ASN A 39 -0.73 7.14 -10.37
N PHE A 40 -2.01 6.83 -10.16
CA PHE A 40 -2.43 5.78 -9.23
C PHE A 40 -1.99 4.37 -9.67
N ILE A 41 -2.00 4.08 -10.98
CA ILE A 41 -1.50 2.81 -11.53
C ILE A 41 0.03 2.74 -11.45
N ILE A 42 0.73 3.84 -11.77
CA ILE A 42 2.21 3.92 -11.67
C ILE A 42 2.67 3.79 -10.21
N ALA A 43 1.95 4.37 -9.25
CA ALA A 43 2.23 4.20 -7.82
C ALA A 43 2.06 2.73 -7.35
N LYS A 44 1.22 1.93 -8.03
CA LYS A 44 1.17 0.47 -7.82
C LYS A 44 2.33 -0.27 -8.50
N GLN A 45 2.88 0.27 -9.58
CA GLN A 45 4.02 -0.32 -10.30
C GLN A 45 5.36 -0.14 -9.55
N GLN A 46 5.49 0.86 -8.68
CA GLN A 46 6.65 0.97 -7.77
C GLN A 46 6.69 -0.13 -6.68
N PHE A 47 5.66 -0.98 -6.64
CA PHE A 47 5.56 -2.18 -5.83
C PHE A 47 6.13 -3.43 -6.55
N ILE A 48 7.00 -3.23 -7.55
CA ILE A 48 7.82 -4.31 -8.10
C ILE A 48 8.83 -4.72 -7.01
N GLY A 49 8.40 -5.68 -6.20
CA GLY A 49 9.20 -6.85 -5.80
C GLY A 49 10.55 -6.63 -5.14
N TYR A 50 10.70 -5.70 -4.18
CA TYR A 50 11.84 -5.78 -3.28
C TYR A 50 11.63 -6.97 -2.34
N ILE A 51 12.45 -8.00 -2.54
CA ILE A 51 12.56 -9.16 -1.66
C ILE A 51 13.46 -8.74 -0.51
N MET A 52 12.99 -8.93 0.72
CA MET A 52 13.71 -8.58 1.94
C MET A 52 14.18 -9.86 2.61
N PHE A 53 15.46 -9.93 2.93
CA PHE A 53 15.98 -10.99 3.78
C PHE A 53 15.66 -10.70 5.25
N VAL A 54 15.13 -11.69 5.97
CA VAL A 54 14.73 -11.54 7.37
C VAL A 54 15.31 -12.69 8.18
N ASN A 55 16.01 -12.34 9.26
CA ASN A 55 16.48 -13.29 10.26
C ASN A 55 15.66 -13.14 11.54
N VAL A 56 14.98 -14.22 11.92
CA VAL A 56 14.16 -14.29 13.13
C VAL A 56 14.86 -15.17 14.16
N SER A 57 15.33 -14.55 15.24
CA SER A 57 15.92 -15.24 16.39
C SER A 57 14.95 -15.19 17.57
N TYR A 58 14.75 -16.32 18.24
CA TYR A 58 13.85 -16.38 19.40
C TYR A 58 14.44 -17.20 20.53
N ASP A 59 14.38 -16.65 21.73
CA ASP A 59 14.76 -17.30 22.98
C ASP A 59 13.49 -17.66 23.75
N ILE A 60 13.09 -18.93 23.61
CA ILE A 60 11.84 -19.47 24.15
C ILE A 60 12.17 -20.74 24.92
N GLU A 61 11.88 -20.71 26.22
CA GLU A 61 12.13 -21.83 27.13
C GLU A 61 11.24 -23.03 26.80
N ASN A 62 9.98 -22.78 26.44
CA ASN A 62 9.02 -23.84 26.16
C ASN A 62 9.15 -24.43 24.75
N ASP A 63 9.64 -25.67 24.68
CA ASP A 63 9.79 -26.49 23.48
C ASP A 63 8.52 -26.61 22.63
N LYS A 64 7.34 -26.67 23.26
CA LYS A 64 6.05 -26.75 22.55
C LYS A 64 5.73 -25.45 21.82
N THR A 65 5.94 -24.31 22.48
CA THR A 65 5.76 -22.98 21.88
C THR A 65 6.74 -22.78 20.73
N ARG A 66 8.01 -23.16 20.94
CA ARG A 66 9.06 -23.08 19.94
C ARG A 66 8.73 -23.85 18.66
N THR A 67 8.30 -25.09 18.80
CA THR A 67 7.91 -25.95 17.67
C THR A 67 6.67 -25.42 16.95
N ARG A 68 5.70 -24.87 17.71
CA ARG A 68 4.50 -24.25 17.14
C ARG A 68 4.84 -23.01 16.31
N ILE A 69 5.77 -22.17 16.76
CA ILE A 69 6.22 -21.00 16.00
C ILE A 69 6.90 -21.44 14.72
N ALA A 70 7.87 -22.36 14.82
CA ALA A 70 8.57 -22.89 13.65
C ALA A 70 7.60 -23.45 12.60
N HIS A 71 6.57 -24.19 13.02
CA HIS A 71 5.55 -24.69 12.09
C HIS A 71 4.66 -23.61 11.49
N LYS A 72 4.39 -22.51 12.20
CA LYS A 72 3.59 -21.40 11.69
C LYS A 72 4.33 -20.56 10.67
N ILE A 73 5.64 -20.43 10.80
CA ILE A 73 6.46 -19.58 9.93
C ILE A 73 7.18 -20.34 8.83
N LYS A 74 7.15 -21.68 8.84
CA LYS A 74 7.80 -22.55 7.83
C LYS A 74 7.40 -22.23 6.38
N ASP A 75 6.21 -21.70 6.17
CA ASP A 75 5.71 -21.41 4.82
C ASP A 75 6.35 -20.12 4.24
N PHE A 76 7.03 -19.32 5.09
CA PHE A 76 7.72 -18.09 4.70
C PHE A 76 9.22 -18.27 4.46
N GLY A 77 9.81 -19.42 4.83
CA GLY A 77 11.26 -19.60 4.77
C GLY A 77 11.75 -20.89 5.41
N GLN A 78 13.04 -20.95 5.73
CA GLN A 78 13.68 -22.15 6.25
C GLN A 78 14.19 -21.96 7.68
N ARG A 79 14.03 -23.02 8.48
CA ARG A 79 14.64 -23.10 9.81
C ARG A 79 16.10 -23.55 9.67
N VAL A 80 17.03 -22.63 9.95
CA VAL A 80 18.47 -22.90 9.87
C VAL A 80 19.02 -23.47 11.18
N GLN A 81 18.50 -23.00 12.33
CA GLN A 81 18.90 -23.52 13.65
C GLN A 81 17.69 -23.74 14.56
N LYS A 82 17.94 -24.27 15.77
CA LYS A 82 16.87 -24.53 16.76
C LYS A 82 16.09 -23.27 17.11
N SER A 83 16.76 -22.12 17.16
CA SER A 83 16.21 -20.83 17.55
C SER A 83 16.36 -19.74 16.49
N VAL A 84 16.74 -20.10 15.25
CA VAL A 84 17.01 -19.16 14.16
C VAL A 84 16.27 -19.60 12.90
N PHE A 85 15.59 -18.65 12.28
CA PHE A 85 14.81 -18.84 11.06
C PHE A 85 15.14 -17.75 10.06
N GLU A 86 15.27 -18.12 8.79
CA GLU A 86 15.65 -17.21 7.71
C GLU A 86 14.60 -17.27 6.60
N ALA A 87 14.27 -16.09 6.06
CA ALA A 87 13.21 -15.95 5.08
C ALA A 87 13.47 -14.79 4.13
N ASP A 88 13.29 -15.06 2.84
CA ASP A 88 13.23 -14.05 1.79
C ASP A 88 11.75 -13.71 1.56
N VAL A 89 11.33 -12.54 2.02
CA VAL A 89 9.92 -12.14 2.03
C VAL A 89 9.70 -10.81 1.35
N SER A 90 8.59 -10.69 0.64
CA SER A 90 8.09 -9.39 0.20
C SER A 90 7.65 -8.54 1.40
N LYS A 91 7.52 -7.23 1.20
CA LYS A 91 7.01 -6.31 2.22
C LYS A 91 5.62 -6.71 2.77
N GLU A 92 4.77 -7.32 1.95
CA GLU A 92 3.45 -7.79 2.38
C GLU A 92 3.56 -9.06 3.23
N GLU A 93 4.41 -9.99 2.83
CA GLU A 93 4.69 -11.21 3.59
C GLU A 93 5.35 -10.88 4.93
N PHE A 94 6.28 -9.92 4.96
CA PHE A 94 6.86 -9.43 6.21
C PHE A 94 5.78 -8.89 7.17
N LYS A 95 4.81 -8.12 6.66
CA LYS A 95 3.68 -7.65 7.49
C LYS A 95 2.84 -8.81 8.04
N LYS A 96 2.57 -9.84 7.21
CA LYS A 96 1.84 -11.04 7.64
C LYS A 96 2.62 -11.82 8.70
N LEU A 97 3.91 -12.06 8.45
CA LEU A 97 4.83 -12.74 9.37
C LEU A 97 4.87 -12.02 10.73
N ASN A 98 5.05 -10.71 10.73
CA ASN A 98 5.08 -9.90 11.95
C ASN A 98 3.75 -9.99 12.73
N LYS A 99 2.62 -9.92 12.03
CA LYS A 99 1.29 -10.08 12.65
C LYS A 99 1.10 -11.48 13.25
N MET A 100 1.54 -12.53 12.55
CA MET A 100 1.46 -13.91 13.03
C MET A 100 2.29 -14.15 14.28
N LEU A 101 3.48 -13.54 14.35
CA LEU A 101 4.39 -13.66 15.48
C LEU A 101 3.92 -12.82 16.68
N ALA A 102 3.38 -11.62 16.46
CA ALA A 102 2.76 -10.81 17.51
C ALA A 102 1.53 -11.48 18.14
N ALA A 103 0.83 -12.35 17.40
CA ALA A 103 -0.30 -13.12 17.91
C ALA A 103 0.11 -14.33 18.77
N VAL A 104 1.41 -14.65 18.85
CA VAL A 104 1.90 -15.74 19.69
C VAL A 104 1.99 -15.26 21.14
N LYS A 105 1.32 -15.97 22.05
CA LYS A 105 1.45 -15.74 23.49
C LYS A 105 2.83 -16.20 23.94
N LEU A 106 3.69 -15.25 24.31
CA LEU A 106 4.99 -15.48 24.92
C LEU A 106 4.84 -15.60 26.44
N GLY A 107 5.68 -16.43 27.07
CA GLY A 107 5.81 -16.48 28.52
C GLY A 107 6.43 -15.19 29.07
N LYS A 108 6.31 -14.97 30.38
CA LYS A 108 6.80 -13.75 31.06
C LYS A 108 8.32 -13.53 30.91
N ASN A 109 9.07 -14.61 30.67
CA ASN A 109 10.53 -14.60 30.49
C ASN A 109 10.99 -14.85 29.05
N ASP A 110 10.07 -15.17 28.14
CA ASP A 110 10.44 -15.47 26.74
C ASP A 110 10.72 -14.17 25.99
N ARG A 111 11.75 -14.17 25.13
CA ARG A 111 12.12 -13.02 24.31
C ARG A 111 12.22 -13.44 22.84
N SER A 112 11.46 -12.79 21.98
CA SER A 112 11.68 -12.88 20.53
C SER A 112 12.43 -11.63 20.06
N VAL A 113 13.57 -11.82 19.40
CA VAL A 113 14.38 -10.73 18.85
C VAL A 113 14.31 -10.79 17.33
N PHE A 114 13.74 -9.74 16.75
CA PHE A 114 13.64 -9.61 15.31
C PHE A 114 14.86 -8.85 14.81
N THR A 115 15.66 -9.48 13.95
CA THR A 115 16.74 -8.79 13.25
C THR A 115 16.42 -8.79 11.76
N CYS A 116 15.71 -7.74 11.34
CA CYS A 116 15.46 -7.52 9.92
C CYS A 116 16.72 -6.93 9.28
N PHE A 117 17.40 -7.73 8.45
CA PHE A 117 18.48 -7.23 7.61
C PHE A 117 17.89 -6.89 6.25
N ALA A 118 17.42 -5.66 6.09
CA ALA A 118 17.08 -5.15 4.77
C ALA A 118 18.38 -4.98 3.96
N TRP A 119 18.86 -6.06 3.36
CA TRP A 119 19.84 -5.98 2.28
C TRP A 119 19.11 -5.39 1.08
N ASN A 120 19.42 -4.14 0.74
CA ASN A 120 19.20 -3.68 -0.62
C ASN A 120 20.21 -4.45 -1.47
N VAL A 121 19.75 -5.46 -2.20
CA VAL A 121 20.49 -6.02 -3.34
C VAL A 121 20.26 -5.10 -4.53
#